data_AF-A0ABD2IB07-F1
#
_entry.id   AF-A0ABD2IB07-F1
#
_cell.length_a   1.000
_cell.length_b   1.000
_cell.length_c   1.000
_cell.angle_alpha   90.00
_cell.angle_beta   90.00
_cell.angle_gamma   90.00
#
_symmetry.space_group_name_H-M   'P 1'
#
loop_
_entity.id
_entity.type
_entity.pdbx_description
1 polymer ?
#
loop_
_entity_poly.entity_id
_entity_poly.type
_entity_poly.pdbx_seq_one_letter_code
_entity_poly.pdbx_strand_id
1 'polypeptide(L)'
;MTFSASGLTDCGANEITFTIDNHQTNLVQYYDQKYSRRLRYPCLACVIHRRGSQESYFPMEVLNIVDGQRVPLDKQTPKLAEQMIKKCQVLPVDLPRGIETQRDKGMIQNANPFFRAHEIRVETNMMQAEAQNKSQQRFAVLHVRNKELRNRLSIGIVFRLS
;
A
#
# COMPACT_ATOMS: atom_id res chain seq x y z
N MET A 1 0.68 -12.61 -21.32
CA MET A 1 1.62 -11.47 -21.51
C MET A 1 1.22 -10.37 -20.53
N THR A 2 2.18 -9.70 -19.90
CA THR A 2 1.93 -8.61 -18.94
C THR A 2 2.59 -7.33 -19.47
N PHE A 3 1.96 -6.18 -19.26
CA PHE A 3 2.50 -4.88 -19.64
C PHE A 3 2.08 -3.80 -18.63
N SER A 4 2.80 -2.68 -18.62
CA SER A 4 2.45 -1.51 -17.82
C SER A 4 1.56 -0.56 -18.62
N ALA A 5 0.48 -0.09 -18.00
CA ALA A 5 -0.38 0.96 -18.56
C ALA A 5 0.40 2.28 -18.64
N SER A 6 0.40 2.90 -19.81
CA SER A 6 0.97 4.23 -20.05
C SER A 6 -0.06 5.35 -19.88
N GLY A 7 -1.35 5.02 -19.88
CA GLY A 7 -2.45 5.97 -19.74
C GLY A 7 -3.79 5.33 -20.10
N LEU A 8 -4.82 6.17 -20.11
CA LEU A 8 -6.16 5.85 -20.61
C LEU A 8 -6.46 6.75 -21.82
N THR A 9 -7.31 6.28 -22.73
CA THR A 9 -7.83 7.10 -23.82
C THR A 9 -8.90 8.07 -23.31
N ASP A 10 -9.03 9.21 -23.98
CA ASP A 10 -10.07 10.22 -23.67
C ASP A 10 -11.43 9.89 -24.33
N CYS A 11 -11.45 8.88 -25.21
CA CYS A 11 -12.64 8.40 -25.91
C CYS A 11 -12.89 6.90 -25.67
N GLY A 12 -14.09 6.45 -26.03
CA GLY A 12 -14.49 5.04 -25.93
C GLY A 12 -13.84 4.15 -26.99
N ALA A 13 -13.80 2.83 -26.74
CA ALA A 13 -13.31 1.84 -27.69
C ALA A 13 -14.00 1.89 -29.07
N ASN A 14 -15.27 2.31 -29.14
CA ASN A 14 -16.02 2.49 -30.38
C ASN A 14 -15.47 3.59 -31.29
N GLU A 15 -14.77 4.58 -30.72
CA GLU A 15 -14.24 5.74 -31.45
C GLU A 15 -12.79 5.54 -31.89
N ILE A 16 -12.10 4.52 -31.37
CA ILE A 16 -10.73 4.21 -31.73
C ILE A 16 -10.70 3.53 -33.10
N THR A 17 -10.09 4.19 -34.07
CA THR A 17 -9.91 3.67 -35.44
C THR A 17 -8.43 3.53 -35.78
N PHE A 18 -8.10 2.53 -36.57
CA PHE A 18 -6.74 2.27 -37.05
C PHE A 18 -6.79 1.48 -38.35
N THR A 19 -5.68 1.47 -39.07
CA THR A 19 -5.57 0.75 -40.34
C THR A 19 -4.83 -0.56 -40.12
N ILE A 20 -5.41 -1.65 -40.61
CA ILE A 20 -4.77 -2.97 -40.65
C ILE A 20 -4.87 -3.47 -42.08
N ASP A 21 -3.75 -3.89 -42.68
CA ASP A 21 -3.72 -4.46 -44.03
C ASP A 21 -4.43 -3.57 -45.08
N ASN A 22 -4.21 -2.26 -45.02
CA ASN A 22 -4.85 -1.22 -45.85
C ASN A 22 -6.37 -1.06 -45.68
N HIS A 23 -6.99 -1.72 -44.70
CA HIS A 23 -8.38 -1.53 -44.34
C HIS A 23 -8.51 -0.72 -43.05
N GLN A 24 -9.30 0.35 -43.09
CA GLN A 24 -9.67 1.10 -41.89
C GLN A 24 -10.69 0.30 -41.09
N THR A 25 -10.39 0.05 -39.82
CA THR A 25 -11.28 -0.64 -38.88
C THR A 25 -11.36 0.13 -37.57
N ASN A 26 -12.36 -0.17 -36.75
CA ASN A 26 -12.43 0.30 -35.38
C ASN A 26 -12.10 -0.81 -34.38
N LEU A 27 -11.76 -0.43 -33.15
CA LEU A 27 -11.31 -1.39 -32.14
C LEU A 27 -12.38 -2.43 -31.79
N VAL A 28 -13.66 -2.03 -31.78
CA VAL A 28 -14.77 -2.96 -31.49
C VAL A 28 -14.90 -4.02 -32.57
N GLN A 29 -14.89 -3.64 -33.85
CA GLN A 29 -14.95 -4.55 -34.99
C GLN A 29 -13.72 -5.44 -35.04
N TYR A 30 -12.54 -4.89 -34.77
CA TYR A 30 -11.31 -5.68 -34.69
C TYR A 30 -11.39 -6.79 -33.64
N TYR A 31 -11.92 -6.51 -32.45
CA TYR A 31 -12.08 -7.52 -31.41
C TYR A 31 -13.14 -8.57 -31.75
N ASP A 32 -14.22 -8.16 -32.41
CA ASP A 32 -15.27 -9.07 -32.87
C ASP A 32 -14.77 -10.00 -33.98
N GLN A 33 -14.05 -9.47 -34.97
CA GLN A 33 -13.56 -10.23 -36.13
C GLN A 33 -12.35 -11.10 -35.79
N LYS A 34 -11.34 -10.55 -35.11
CA LYS A 34 -10.08 -11.26 -34.86
C LYS A 34 -10.13 -12.21 -33.68
N TYR A 35 -10.88 -11.85 -32.64
CA TYR A 35 -10.95 -12.64 -31.39
C TYR A 35 -12.33 -13.25 -31.14
N SER A 36 -13.28 -13.09 -32.05
CA SER A 36 -14.67 -13.54 -31.88
C SER A 36 -15.29 -13.04 -30.58
N ARG A 37 -14.94 -11.80 -30.19
CA ARG A 37 -15.31 -11.22 -28.90
C ARG A 37 -16.00 -9.87 -29.06
N ARG A 38 -17.32 -9.87 -28.87
CA ARG A 38 -18.12 -8.66 -28.79
C ARG A 38 -17.89 -7.96 -27.44
N LEU A 39 -17.39 -6.72 -27.49
CA LEU A 39 -17.24 -5.87 -26.30
C LEU A 39 -18.61 -5.47 -25.77
N ARG A 40 -18.83 -5.64 -24.46
CA ARG A 40 -20.09 -5.27 -23.80
C ARG A 40 -20.17 -3.79 -23.48
N TYR A 41 -19.01 -3.15 -23.28
CA TYR A 41 -18.91 -1.76 -22.87
C TYR A 41 -18.07 -0.94 -23.87
N PRO A 42 -18.55 -0.77 -25.12
CA PRO A 42 -17.76 -0.14 -26.17
C PRO A 42 -17.50 1.35 -25.93
N CYS A 43 -18.30 2.03 -25.10
CA CYS A 43 -18.13 3.43 -24.74
C CYS A 43 -17.07 3.67 -23.65
N LEU A 44 -16.51 2.63 -23.03
CA LEU A 44 -15.47 2.79 -22.02
C LEU A 44 -14.11 3.09 -22.66
N ALA A 45 -13.30 3.87 -21.95
CA ALA A 45 -11.92 4.14 -22.30
C ALA A 45 -11.10 2.85 -22.45
N CYS A 46 -10.01 2.95 -23.21
CA CYS A 46 -9.02 1.89 -23.38
C CYS A 46 -7.74 2.22 -22.62
N VAL A 47 -7.05 1.18 -22.18
CA VAL A 47 -5.69 1.30 -21.64
C VAL A 47 -4.70 1.44 -22.78
N ILE A 48 -3.86 2.45 -22.69
CA ILE A 48 -2.78 2.72 -23.63
C ILE A 48 -1.52 1.98 -23.17
N HIS A 49 -0.88 1.26 -24.07
CA HIS A 49 0.47 0.74 -23.91
C HIS A 49 1.38 1.38 -24.95
N ARG A 50 2.41 2.10 -24.50
CA ARG A 50 3.41 2.73 -25.39
C ARG A 50 4.68 1.90 -25.47
N ARG A 51 5.15 1.65 -26.69
CA ARG A 51 6.45 1.05 -26.98
C ARG A 51 7.18 1.92 -28.01
N GLY A 52 8.07 2.78 -27.53
CA GLY A 52 8.73 3.78 -28.38
C GLY A 52 7.72 4.78 -28.93
N SER A 53 7.67 4.93 -30.26
CA SER A 53 6.69 5.77 -30.97
C SER A 53 5.36 5.08 -31.24
N GLN A 54 5.24 3.77 -30.97
CA GLN A 54 4.03 3.01 -31.24
C GLN A 54 3.13 2.94 -30.00
N GLU A 55 1.85 3.19 -30.21
CA GLU A 55 0.81 3.01 -29.19
C GLU A 55 -0.07 1.79 -29.53
N SER A 56 -0.48 1.07 -28.50
CA SER A 56 -1.47 -0.01 -28.59
C SER A 56 -2.59 0.25 -27.60
N TYR A 57 -3.82 -0.01 -28.03
CA TYR A 57 -5.02 0.26 -27.25
C TYR A 57 -5.72 -1.04 -26.85
N PHE A 58 -6.03 -1.16 -25.56
CA PHE A 58 -6.65 -2.35 -24.99
C PHE A 58 -7.93 -1.98 -24.26
N PRO A 59 -9.11 -2.51 -24.66
CA PRO A 59 -10.36 -2.28 -23.94
C PRO A 59 -10.23 -2.70 -22.46
N MET A 60 -10.73 -1.89 -21.53
CA MET A 60 -10.64 -2.21 -20.10
C MET A 60 -11.30 -3.56 -19.74
N GLU A 61 -12.31 -3.98 -20.50
CA GLU A 61 -13.03 -5.25 -20.29
C GLU A 61 -12.15 -6.51 -20.47
N VAL A 62 -11.07 -6.42 -21.25
CA VAL A 62 -10.21 -7.58 -21.55
C VAL A 62 -8.97 -7.64 -20.66
N LEU A 63 -8.83 -6.72 -19.70
CA LEU A 63 -7.66 -6.59 -18.85
C LEU A 63 -7.96 -6.99 -17.40
N ASN A 64 -6.96 -7.58 -16.75
CA ASN A 64 -6.94 -7.84 -15.32
C ASN A 64 -5.74 -7.14 -14.70
N ILE A 65 -5.90 -6.64 -13.47
CA ILE A 65 -4.78 -6.13 -12.68
C ILE A 65 -3.97 -7.33 -12.19
N VAL A 66 -2.67 -7.32 -12.42
CA VAL A 66 -1.77 -8.38 -11.93
C VAL A 66 -1.60 -8.24 -10.42
N ASP A 67 -1.65 -9.37 -9.72
CA ASP A 67 -1.50 -9.43 -8.27
C ASP A 67 -0.08 -9.06 -7.80
N GLY A 68 0.07 -8.78 -6.50
CA GLY A 68 1.36 -8.53 -5.86
C GLY A 68 1.96 -7.15 -6.12
N GLN A 69 1.24 -6.26 -6.79
CA GLN A 69 1.68 -4.87 -7.00
C GLN A 69 1.47 -4.03 -5.73
N ARG A 70 2.53 -3.36 -5.25
CA ARG A 70 2.46 -2.48 -4.08
C ARG A 70 1.78 -1.16 -4.45
N VAL A 71 0.80 -0.74 -3.65
CA VAL A 71 0.19 0.59 -3.75
C VAL A 71 1.02 1.61 -2.95
N PRO A 72 1.54 2.68 -3.58
CA PRO A 72 2.25 3.76 -2.89
C PRO A 72 1.38 4.48 -1.83
N LEU A 73 2.01 4.99 -0.76
CA LEU A 73 1.30 5.63 0.35
C LEU A 73 0.59 6.94 -0.05
N ASP A 74 1.19 7.69 -0.97
CA ASP A 74 0.63 8.92 -1.55
C ASP A 74 -0.69 8.69 -2.30
N LYS A 75 -0.96 7.45 -2.72
CA LYS A 75 -2.20 7.04 -3.39
C LYS A 75 -3.27 6.50 -2.44
N GLN A 76 -3.02 6.49 -1.13
CA GLN A 76 -3.98 6.02 -0.13
C GLN A 76 -4.88 7.15 0.35
N THR A 77 -6.19 6.89 0.43
CA THR A 77 -7.14 7.85 1.01
C THR A 77 -7.11 7.78 2.55
N PRO A 78 -7.44 8.87 3.28
CA PRO A 78 -7.49 8.86 4.74
C PRO A 78 -8.38 7.75 5.31
N LYS A 79 -9.52 7.48 4.66
CA LYS A 79 -10.43 6.39 5.01
C LYS A 79 -9.77 5.00 4.88
N LEU A 80 -8.98 4.79 3.82
CA LEU A 80 -8.25 3.53 3.65
C LEU A 80 -7.15 3.40 4.72
N ALA A 81 -6.44 4.49 5.03
CA ALA A 81 -5.42 4.50 6.07
C ALA A 81 -6.01 4.17 7.46
N GLU A 82 -7.17 4.75 7.82
CA GLU A 82 -7.89 4.43 9.06
C GLU A 82 -8.27 2.95 9.12
N GLN A 83 -8.81 2.40 8.04
CA GLN A 83 -9.14 0.97 7.94
C GLN A 83 -7.89 0.09 8.10
N MET A 84 -6.76 0.49 7.52
CA MET A 84 -5.49 -0.22 7.66
C MET A 84 -5.00 -0.20 9.11
N ILE A 85 -5.01 0.96 9.78
CA ILE A 85 -4.62 1.08 11.20
C ILE A 85 -5.47 0.12 12.04
N LYS A 86 -6.80 0.16 11.85
CA LYS A 86 -7.73 -0.71 12.59
C LYS A 86 -7.52 -2.19 12.30
N LYS A 87 -7.15 -2.56 11.07
CA LYS A 87 -6.86 -3.96 10.71
C LYS A 87 -5.49 -4.44 11.20
N CYS A 88 -4.52 -3.53 11.33
CA CYS A 88 -3.15 -3.84 11.73
C CYS A 88 -2.92 -3.74 13.24
N GLN A 89 -3.89 -3.22 14.01
CA GLN A 89 -3.79 -3.16 15.46
C GLN A 89 -3.76 -4.58 16.05
N VAL A 90 -2.74 -4.86 16.87
CA VAL A 90 -2.57 -6.14 17.56
C VAL A 90 -2.20 -5.84 19.01
N LEU A 91 -2.82 -6.55 19.96
CA LEU A 91 -2.48 -6.41 21.37
C LEU A 91 -1.09 -7.00 21.65
N PRO A 92 -0.29 -6.42 22.56
CA PRO A 92 1.03 -6.95 22.89
C PRO A 92 1.02 -8.42 23.32
N VAL A 93 -0.04 -8.87 23.99
CA VAL A 93 -0.22 -10.28 24.41
C VAL A 93 -0.42 -11.24 23.22
N ASP A 94 -1.01 -10.76 22.13
CA ASP A 94 -1.27 -11.56 20.93
C ASP A 94 -0.10 -11.52 19.92
N LEU A 95 0.77 -10.52 20.04
CA LEU A 95 1.86 -10.28 19.10
C LEU A 95 2.80 -11.48 18.96
N PRO A 96 3.21 -12.20 20.03
CA PRO A 96 4.11 -13.35 19.89
C PRO A 96 3.56 -14.44 18.97
N ARG A 97 2.28 -14.80 19.17
CA ARG A 97 1.58 -15.77 18.33
C ARG A 97 1.49 -15.32 16.87
N GLY A 98 1.26 -14.04 16.64
CA GLY A 98 1.25 -13.46 15.30
C GLY A 98 2.61 -13.56 14.60
N ILE A 99 3.70 -13.26 15.33
CA ILE A 99 5.08 -13.37 14.84
C ILE A 99 5.41 -14.82 14.49
N GLU A 100 5.11 -15.78 15.35
CA GLU A 100 5.32 -17.21 15.10
C GLU A 100 4.59 -17.68 13.84
N THR A 101 3.32 -17.31 13.70
CA THR A 101 2.52 -17.65 12.51
C THR A 101 3.15 -17.12 11.22
N GLN A 102 3.64 -15.86 11.23
CA GLN A 102 4.26 -15.26 10.05
C GLN A 102 5.63 -15.86 9.74
N ARG A 103 6.43 -16.18 10.78
CA ARG A 103 7.70 -16.88 10.64
C ARG A 103 7.51 -18.22 9.94
N ASP A 104 6.53 -19.00 10.36
CA ASP A 104 6.26 -20.33 9.80
C ASP A 104 5.78 -20.23 8.35
N LYS A 105 4.87 -19.29 8.05
CA LYS A 105 4.44 -18.99 6.68
C LYS A 105 5.57 -18.53 5.78
N GLY A 106 6.53 -17.79 6.32
CA GLY A 106 7.73 -17.35 5.62
C GLY A 106 8.80 -18.44 5.48
N MET A 107 8.55 -19.66 5.97
CA MET A 107 9.54 -20.74 6.06
C MET A 107 10.84 -20.27 6.74
N ILE A 108 10.75 -19.39 7.73
CA ILE A 108 11.91 -18.90 8.48
C ILE A 108 12.21 -19.91 9.60
N GLN A 109 12.67 -21.09 9.20
CA GLN A 109 12.92 -22.24 10.07
C GLN A 109 14.01 -23.14 9.48
N ASN A 110 14.58 -24.02 10.30
CA ASN A 110 15.70 -24.89 9.90
C ASN A 110 15.34 -25.88 8.77
N ALA A 111 14.06 -26.12 8.52
CA ALA A 111 13.58 -26.92 7.39
C ALA A 111 13.73 -26.21 6.02
N ASN A 112 14.07 -24.92 6.01
CA ASN A 112 14.26 -24.16 4.78
C ASN A 112 15.50 -24.66 4.02
N PRO A 113 15.36 -25.10 2.74
CA PRO A 113 16.48 -25.66 1.99
C PRO A 113 17.61 -24.66 1.75
N PHE A 114 17.30 -23.37 1.60
CA PHE A 114 18.30 -22.32 1.43
C PHE A 114 19.13 -22.11 2.70
N PHE A 115 18.48 -22.09 3.87
CA PHE A 115 19.21 -21.94 5.14
C PHE A 115 20.13 -23.13 5.40
N ARG A 116 19.66 -24.35 5.12
CA ARG A 116 20.48 -25.55 5.24
C ARG A 116 21.69 -25.53 4.32
N ALA A 117 21.51 -25.09 3.07
CA ALA A 117 22.60 -24.98 2.09
C ALA A 117 23.68 -23.97 2.52
N HIS A 118 23.31 -22.97 3.32
CA HIS A 118 24.20 -21.95 3.85
C HIS A 118 24.57 -22.15 5.33
N GLU A 119 24.26 -23.32 5.90
CA GLU A 119 24.53 -23.66 7.31
C GLU A 119 23.94 -22.66 8.33
N ILE A 120 22.90 -21.93 7.94
CA ILE A 120 22.19 -20.97 8.79
C ILE A 120 21.26 -21.75 9.72
N ARG A 121 21.37 -21.47 11.02
CA ARG A 121 20.47 -21.99 12.05
C ARG A 121 19.56 -20.89 12.57
N VAL A 122 18.28 -21.21 12.69
CA VAL A 122 17.23 -20.33 13.20
C VAL A 122 16.71 -20.90 14.51
N GLU A 123 16.82 -20.12 15.59
CA GLU A 123 16.16 -20.39 16.85
C GLU A 123 14.72 -19.87 16.81
N THR A 124 13.76 -20.71 17.22
CA THR A 124 12.33 -20.41 17.14
C THR A 124 11.78 -19.73 18.37
N ASN A 125 12.52 -19.75 19.47
CA ASN A 125 12.13 -19.12 20.73
C ASN A 125 12.50 -17.65 20.71
N MET A 126 11.63 -16.79 21.24
CA MET A 126 11.95 -15.37 21.39
C MET A 126 13.08 -15.18 22.40
N MET A 127 14.00 -14.28 22.07
CA MET A 127 15.09 -13.92 22.96
C MET A 127 14.54 -13.26 24.24
N GLN A 128 15.00 -13.72 25.39
CA GLN A 128 14.69 -13.12 26.68
C GLN A 128 15.75 -12.07 27.03
N ALA A 129 15.31 -10.93 27.55
CA ALA A 129 16.20 -9.84 27.96
C ALA A 129 15.68 -9.21 29.25
N GLU A 130 16.60 -8.74 30.09
CA GLU A 130 16.27 -8.02 31.32
C GLU A 130 15.77 -6.61 31.00
N ALA A 131 14.64 -6.22 31.60
CA ALA A 131 14.08 -4.88 31.45
C ALA A 131 14.27 -4.07 32.74
N GLN A 132 14.62 -2.79 32.60
CA GLN A 132 14.67 -1.85 33.72
C GLN A 132 13.51 -0.85 33.63
N ASN A 133 12.63 -0.84 34.63
CA ASN A 133 11.55 0.15 34.73
C ASN A 133 12.04 1.37 35.53
N LYS A 134 12.22 2.50 34.86
CA LYS A 134 12.57 3.76 35.51
C LYS A 134 11.31 4.43 36.06
N SER A 135 11.34 4.80 37.34
CA SER A 135 10.23 5.50 37.97
C SER A 135 9.89 6.79 37.23
N GLN A 136 8.59 7.04 37.04
CA GLN A 136 8.12 8.29 36.45
C GLN A 136 8.55 9.47 37.32
N GLN A 137 9.06 10.53 36.69
CA GLN A 137 9.39 11.76 37.39
C GLN A 137 8.11 12.44 37.88
N ARG A 138 8.13 12.96 39.12
CA ARG A 138 7.01 13.73 39.67
C ARG A 138 7.01 15.14 39.07
N PHE A 139 5.94 15.50 38.37
CA PHE A 139 5.69 16.87 37.97
C PHE A 139 5.03 17.62 39.13
N ALA A 140 5.70 18.62 39.69
CA ALA A 140 5.11 19.52 40.66
C ALA A 140 4.30 20.61 39.93
N VAL A 141 2.98 20.67 40.17
CA VAL A 141 2.15 21.79 39.72
C VAL A 141 2.03 22.78 40.87
N LEU A 142 2.79 23.88 40.80
CA LEU A 142 2.67 24.98 41.77
C LEU A 142 1.41 25.78 41.43
N HIS A 143 0.39 25.73 42.30
CA HIS A 143 -0.79 26.56 42.19
C HIS A 143 -0.47 27.97 42.72
N VAL A 144 -0.14 28.91 41.83
CA VAL A 144 0.08 30.31 42.22
C VAL A 144 -1.28 30.93 42.54
N ARG A 145 -1.64 30.99 43.83
CA ARG A 145 -2.73 31.87 44.29
C ARG A 145 -2.24 33.32 44.24
N ASN A 146 -2.44 33.95 43.10
CA ASN A 146 -2.17 35.38 42.95
C ASN A 146 -3.27 36.16 43.66
N LYS A 147 -2.99 36.72 44.85
CA LYS A 147 -3.92 37.58 45.58
C LYS A 147 -3.73 39.07 45.30
N GLU A 148 -2.74 39.45 44.48
CA GLU A 148 -2.52 40.83 44.05
C GLU A 148 -1.90 40.84 42.66
N LEU A 149 -2.73 40.95 41.61
CA LEU A 149 -2.39 41.50 40.29
C LEU A 149 -3.65 41.44 39.41
N ARG A 150 -4.60 42.34 39.68
CA ARG A 150 -5.42 42.90 38.59
C ARG A 150 -4.45 43.64 37.66
N ASN A 151 -4.39 43.23 36.40
CA ASN A 151 -3.58 43.80 35.32
C ASN A 151 -2.06 43.51 35.39
N ARG A 152 -1.64 42.38 34.81
CA ARG A 152 -0.67 42.30 33.68
C ARG A 152 -0.32 40.84 33.38
N LEU A 153 -0.35 40.48 32.09
CA LEU A 153 -0.13 39.13 31.54
C LEU A 153 1.11 38.47 32.15
N SER A 154 0.95 37.28 32.75
CA SER A 154 2.05 36.45 33.24
C SER A 154 2.25 35.26 32.29
N ILE A 155 3.36 35.34 31.55
CA ILE A 155 3.98 34.27 30.77
C ILE A 155 4.33 33.11 31.72
N GLY A 156 3.91 31.89 31.39
CA GLY A 156 4.24 30.69 32.15
C GLY A 156 5.72 30.34 32.00
N ILE A 157 6.50 30.49 33.09
CA ILE A 157 7.90 30.05 33.16
C ILE A 157 7.93 28.62 33.71
N VAL A 158 8.57 27.70 32.99
CA VAL A 158 8.78 26.30 33.42
C VAL A 158 10.17 26.18 34.03
N PHE A 159 10.26 25.73 35.29
CA PHE A 159 11.53 25.42 35.95
C PHE A 159 11.75 23.91 36.05
N ARG A 160 13.00 23.48 35.81
CA ARG A 160 13.47 22.09 35.95
C ARG A 160 14.26 21.97 37.27
N LEU A 161 13.81 21.12 38.19
CA LEU A 161 14.59 20.77 39.39
C LEU A 161 15.74 19.84 39.00
N SER A 162 16.94 20.14 39.53
CA SER A 162 18.18 19.34 39.39
C SER A 162 18.18 18.14 40.34
#